data_AF-A0A420GBZ2-F1
#
_entry.id   AF-A0A420GBZ2-F1
#
_cell.length_a   1.000
_cell.length_b   1.000
_cell.length_c   1.000
_cell.angle_alpha   90.00
_cell.angle_beta   90.00
_cell.angle_gamma   90.00
#
_symmetry.space_group_name_H-M   'P 1'
#
loop_
_entity.id
_entity.type
_entity.pdbx_description
1 polymer ?
#
loop_
_entity_poly.entity_id
_entity_poly.type
_entity_poly.pdbx_seq_one_letter_code
_entity_poly.pdbx_strand_id
1 'polypeptide(L)'
;MFFKASAQDFKLSSLPSQYQKPVKNALKAAGMNRNELEKVLEKLPKEMREGAAFLIAYMPKNDLTTIKSDHLIHNIEKAYQAKSTFSWAKEIPDSIFLNEVLPYRVFSEDLDDWRGDFYDRFSKYVTNSKTIKDAIVAINKNIRDEVKVDYNTQRKKADQNPSESISQGMASCTGLSILLIDALRSVGIPARIAGTPNWHDNRGNHSWVEVWINGKWYFTEYYPDKDLNCSWFLADAGKADPNSKEHSIYAASYKPAATSFPAWSETEVYADNVSQRYIDLFNQQYSQQLNDKSYTRLNVTMYLSNDQCQPEGRTKCNVDIFQGNDQIGGGSTATKLQDANDYLTFIVKKNQSYTLRYSNKNGPTEKKVTVKDEPLNVILYFN
;
A
#
# COMPACT_ATOMS: atom_id res chain seq x y z
N MET A 1 -25.42 6.47 24.71
CA MET A 1 -26.84 6.06 24.65
C MET A 1 -26.89 4.79 23.80
N PHE A 2 -27.02 3.62 24.43
CA PHE A 2 -27.10 2.35 23.70
C PHE A 2 -28.54 2.16 23.20
N PHE A 3 -28.76 2.21 21.90
CA PHE A 3 -30.07 1.95 21.30
C PHE A 3 -30.39 0.45 21.37
N LYS A 4 -31.39 0.07 22.18
CA LYS A 4 -32.08 -1.21 22.04
C LYS A 4 -33.09 -1.06 20.89
N ALA A 5 -32.70 -1.40 19.66
CA ALA A 5 -33.63 -1.57 18.56
C ALA A 5 -34.19 -3.00 18.58
N SER A 6 -35.52 -3.14 18.55
CA SER A 6 -36.17 -4.46 18.36
C SER A 6 -35.84 -4.99 16.97
N ALA A 7 -35.48 -6.28 16.87
CA ALA A 7 -35.29 -6.96 15.59
C ALA A 7 -36.58 -6.83 14.75
N GLN A 8 -36.54 -5.97 13.73
CA GLN A 8 -37.56 -5.95 12.68
C GLN A 8 -37.24 -7.08 11.71
N ASP A 9 -38.27 -7.80 11.26
CA ASP A 9 -38.15 -8.77 10.16
C ASP A 9 -37.45 -8.11 8.97
N PHE A 10 -36.21 -8.53 8.71
CA PHE A 10 -35.43 -7.97 7.62
C PHE A 10 -36.06 -8.36 6.29
N LYS A 11 -36.30 -7.36 5.44
CA LYS A 11 -36.72 -7.57 4.05
C LYS A 11 -35.61 -7.09 3.14
N LEU A 12 -35.19 -7.95 2.21
CA LEU A 12 -34.17 -7.60 1.21
C LEU A 12 -34.51 -6.33 0.41
N SER A 13 -35.81 -6.07 0.19
CA SER A 13 -36.31 -4.85 -0.47
C SER A 13 -36.06 -3.55 0.31
N SER A 14 -35.67 -3.64 1.60
CA SER A 14 -35.30 -2.48 2.42
C SER A 14 -33.86 -1.99 2.18
N LEU A 15 -33.03 -2.79 1.49
CA LEU A 15 -31.69 -2.39 1.11
C LEU A 15 -31.70 -1.46 -0.11
N PRO A 16 -30.68 -0.59 -0.28
CA PRO A 16 -30.48 0.15 -1.53
C PRO A 16 -30.53 -0.78 -2.74
N SER A 17 -31.22 -0.36 -3.80
CA SER A 17 -31.53 -1.21 -4.97
C SER A 17 -30.30 -1.87 -5.58
N GLN A 18 -29.16 -1.17 -5.60
CA GLN A 18 -27.88 -1.67 -6.11
C GLN A 18 -27.37 -2.91 -5.36
N TYR A 19 -27.72 -3.11 -4.09
CA TYR A 19 -27.27 -4.25 -3.28
C TYR A 19 -28.27 -5.41 -3.23
N GLN A 20 -29.53 -5.21 -3.60
CA GLN A 20 -30.56 -6.24 -3.46
C GLN A 20 -30.20 -7.52 -4.25
N LYS A 21 -29.85 -7.38 -5.53
CA LYS A 21 -29.47 -8.53 -6.38
C LYS A 21 -28.13 -9.16 -5.94
N PRO A 22 -27.04 -8.39 -5.71
CA PRO A 22 -25.79 -8.94 -5.19
C PRO A 22 -25.95 -9.70 -3.87
N VAL A 23 -26.63 -9.11 -2.88
CA VAL A 23 -26.87 -9.77 -1.58
C VAL A 23 -27.70 -11.05 -1.75
N LYS A 24 -28.76 -11.03 -2.59
CA LYS A 24 -29.52 -12.26 -2.89
C LYS A 24 -28.64 -13.39 -3.43
N ASN A 25 -27.72 -13.05 -4.34
CA ASN A 25 -26.80 -14.02 -4.92
C ASN A 25 -25.79 -14.53 -3.88
N ALA A 26 -25.25 -13.64 -3.05
CA ALA A 26 -24.36 -13.98 -1.94
C ALA A 26 -25.01 -14.92 -0.92
N LEU A 27 -26.24 -14.61 -0.48
CA LEU A 27 -27.02 -15.45 0.44
C LEU A 27 -27.31 -16.83 -0.14
N LYS A 28 -27.54 -16.94 -1.46
CA LYS A 28 -27.68 -18.23 -2.13
C LYS A 28 -26.36 -19.00 -2.13
N ALA A 29 -25.24 -18.33 -2.39
CA ALA A 29 -23.91 -18.95 -2.43
C ALA A 29 -23.39 -19.36 -1.04
N ALA A 30 -23.86 -18.70 0.03
CA ALA A 30 -23.47 -19.01 1.42
C ALA A 30 -23.91 -20.40 1.92
N GLY A 31 -24.89 -21.05 1.26
CA GLY A 31 -25.39 -22.36 1.65
C GLY A 31 -25.91 -22.36 3.09
N MET A 32 -25.37 -23.24 3.94
CA MET A 32 -25.75 -23.32 5.37
C MET A 32 -25.39 -22.06 6.16
N ASN A 33 -24.36 -21.31 5.74
CA ASN A 33 -23.93 -20.10 6.43
C ASN A 33 -24.83 -18.89 6.14
N ARG A 34 -25.85 -19.05 5.30
CA ARG A 34 -26.85 -18.01 5.01
C ARG A 34 -27.46 -17.41 6.28
N ASN A 35 -27.75 -18.24 7.29
CA ASN A 35 -28.35 -17.80 8.56
C ASN A 35 -27.46 -16.80 9.30
N GLU A 36 -26.13 -16.97 9.24
CA GLU A 36 -25.19 -16.01 9.84
C GLU A 36 -25.27 -14.66 9.10
N LEU A 37 -25.30 -14.68 7.77
CA LEU A 37 -25.36 -13.45 6.97
C LEU A 37 -26.71 -12.71 7.11
N GLU A 38 -27.82 -13.42 7.20
CA GLU A 38 -29.15 -12.84 7.47
C GLU A 38 -29.20 -12.23 8.88
N LYS A 39 -28.63 -12.90 9.89
CA LYS A 39 -28.53 -12.38 11.26
C LYS A 39 -27.78 -11.05 11.33
N VAL A 40 -26.77 -10.81 10.48
CA VAL A 40 -26.08 -9.52 10.38
C VAL A 40 -27.05 -8.41 9.93
N LEU A 41 -27.84 -8.67 8.88
CA LEU A 41 -28.78 -7.70 8.30
C LEU A 41 -29.97 -7.40 9.23
N GLU A 42 -30.40 -8.39 10.02
CA GLU A 42 -31.47 -8.27 11.00
C GLU A 42 -31.04 -7.50 12.26
N LYS A 43 -29.87 -7.84 12.82
CA LYS A 43 -29.40 -7.27 14.09
C LYS A 43 -28.89 -5.85 13.97
N LEU A 44 -28.26 -5.50 12.85
CA LEU A 44 -27.69 -4.16 12.68
C LEU A 44 -28.79 -3.09 12.53
N PRO A 45 -28.58 -1.90 13.12
CA PRO A 45 -29.51 -0.79 13.00
C PRO A 45 -29.52 -0.26 11.55
N LYS A 46 -30.59 0.44 11.18
CA LYS A 46 -30.89 0.81 9.78
C LYS A 46 -29.72 1.54 9.11
N GLU A 47 -29.06 2.44 9.83
CA GLU A 47 -27.92 3.23 9.38
C GLU A 47 -26.67 2.41 9.04
N MET A 48 -26.54 1.19 9.56
CA MET A 48 -25.40 0.29 9.30
C MET A 48 -25.73 -0.81 8.27
N ARG A 49 -27.01 -0.96 7.89
CA ARG A 49 -27.44 -2.03 6.97
C ARG A 49 -26.89 -1.88 5.56
N GLU A 50 -26.60 -0.65 5.12
CA GLU A 50 -25.91 -0.44 3.84
C GLU A 50 -24.49 -1.00 3.88
N GLY A 51 -23.75 -0.75 4.96
CA GLY A 51 -22.42 -1.34 5.17
C GLY A 51 -22.46 -2.86 5.21
N ALA A 52 -23.41 -3.44 5.94
CA ALA A 52 -23.62 -4.88 5.96
C ALA A 52 -23.91 -5.45 4.56
N ALA A 53 -24.81 -4.80 3.82
CA ALA A 53 -25.16 -5.20 2.46
C ALA A 53 -23.98 -5.11 1.50
N PHE A 54 -23.15 -4.06 1.61
CA PHE A 54 -21.94 -3.90 0.82
C PHE A 54 -20.94 -5.04 1.08
N LEU A 55 -20.67 -5.35 2.35
CA LEU A 55 -19.75 -6.45 2.69
C LEU A 55 -20.29 -7.80 2.19
N ILE A 56 -21.56 -8.12 2.47
CA ILE A 56 -22.18 -9.39 2.02
C ILE A 56 -22.21 -9.49 0.50
N ALA A 57 -22.44 -8.39 -0.21
CA ALA A 57 -22.47 -8.38 -1.67
C ALA A 57 -21.12 -8.73 -2.32
N TYR A 58 -20.00 -8.40 -1.68
CA TYR A 58 -18.68 -8.41 -2.32
C TYR A 58 -17.58 -9.16 -1.56
N MET A 59 -17.87 -9.74 -0.40
CA MET A 59 -16.89 -10.55 0.34
C MET A 59 -16.37 -11.75 -0.46
N PRO A 60 -15.15 -12.24 -0.15
CA PRO A 60 -14.61 -13.44 -0.77
C PRO A 60 -15.54 -14.64 -0.66
N LYS A 61 -15.52 -15.53 -1.67
CA LYS A 61 -16.38 -16.72 -1.71
C LYS A 61 -16.19 -17.64 -0.50
N ASN A 62 -14.95 -17.76 0.00
CA ASN A 62 -14.65 -18.57 1.18
C ASN A 62 -15.31 -17.99 2.44
N ASP A 63 -15.39 -16.67 2.55
CA ASP A 63 -16.00 -16.00 3.70
C ASP A 63 -17.52 -16.14 3.70
N LEU A 64 -18.18 -16.15 2.52
CA LEU A 64 -19.62 -16.41 2.41
C LEU A 64 -20.06 -17.67 3.14
N THR A 65 -19.22 -18.71 3.15
CA THR A 65 -19.54 -20.02 3.70
C THR A 65 -19.00 -20.26 5.11
N THR A 66 -18.15 -19.37 5.65
CA THR A 66 -17.43 -19.61 6.91
C THR A 66 -17.56 -18.48 7.94
N ILE A 67 -17.69 -17.23 7.49
CA ILE A 67 -17.66 -16.07 8.39
C ILE A 67 -18.85 -16.05 9.35
N LYS A 68 -18.60 -15.66 10.60
CA LYS A 68 -19.62 -15.58 11.65
C LYS A 68 -20.23 -14.19 11.71
N SER A 69 -21.52 -14.16 11.99
CA SER A 69 -22.30 -12.94 12.14
C SER A 69 -21.72 -12.00 13.18
N ASP A 70 -21.28 -12.53 14.33
CA ASP A 70 -20.76 -11.71 15.43
C ASP A 70 -19.46 -10.98 15.03
N HIS A 71 -18.60 -11.60 14.20
CA HIS A 71 -17.40 -10.95 13.65
C HIS A 71 -17.77 -9.80 12.69
N LEU A 72 -18.69 -10.03 11.74
CA LEU A 72 -19.14 -8.99 10.82
C LEU A 72 -19.82 -7.83 11.55
N ILE A 73 -20.69 -8.12 12.52
CA ILE A 73 -21.36 -7.12 13.34
C ILE A 73 -20.31 -6.28 14.09
N HIS A 74 -19.36 -6.93 14.76
CA HIS A 74 -18.30 -6.23 15.50
C HIS A 74 -17.48 -5.30 14.60
N ASN A 75 -17.03 -5.80 13.43
CA ASN A 75 -16.29 -4.99 12.46
C ASN A 75 -17.11 -3.77 12.00
N ILE A 76 -18.38 -3.96 11.64
CA ILE A 76 -19.25 -2.88 11.16
C ILE A 76 -19.48 -1.84 12.26
N GLU A 77 -19.84 -2.28 13.48
CA GLU A 77 -20.06 -1.37 14.61
C GLU A 77 -18.82 -0.53 14.91
N LYS A 78 -17.63 -1.13 14.92
CA LYS A 78 -16.36 -0.43 15.14
C LYS A 78 -16.01 0.53 14.00
N ALA A 79 -16.26 0.17 12.74
CA ALA A 79 -16.03 1.07 11.61
C ALA A 79 -16.95 2.30 11.67
N TYR A 80 -18.22 2.12 12.02
CA TYR A 80 -19.18 3.22 12.19
C TYR A 80 -18.93 4.03 13.48
N GLN A 81 -18.40 3.41 14.54
CA GLN A 81 -17.88 4.11 15.71
C GLN A 81 -16.77 5.09 15.29
N ALA A 82 -15.78 4.63 14.52
CA ALA A 82 -14.72 5.50 14.01
C ALA A 82 -15.27 6.63 13.13
N LYS A 83 -16.19 6.30 12.20
CA LYS A 83 -16.85 7.28 11.32
C LYS A 83 -17.56 8.40 12.10
N SER A 84 -18.21 8.06 13.20
CA SER A 84 -18.94 9.03 14.04
C SER A 84 -18.06 9.75 15.07
N THR A 85 -16.89 9.19 15.41
CA THR A 85 -15.97 9.77 16.39
C THR A 85 -15.11 10.87 15.76
N PHE A 86 -14.41 10.56 14.67
CA PHE A 86 -13.38 11.45 14.13
C PHE A 86 -13.96 12.45 13.11
N SER A 87 -13.54 13.71 13.19
CA SER A 87 -14.05 14.78 12.32
C SER A 87 -13.82 14.50 10.84
N TRP A 88 -12.60 14.11 10.46
CA TRP A 88 -12.27 13.74 9.08
C TRP A 88 -13.11 12.57 8.57
N ALA A 89 -13.43 11.61 9.43
CA ALA A 89 -14.14 10.41 9.02
C ALA A 89 -15.61 10.69 8.64
N LYS A 90 -16.20 11.76 9.18
CA LYS A 90 -17.56 12.23 8.86
C LYS A 90 -17.66 12.86 7.48
N GLU A 91 -16.56 13.39 6.96
CA GLU A 91 -16.49 14.07 5.67
C GLU A 91 -16.22 13.11 4.49
N ILE A 92 -15.91 11.85 4.79
CA ILE A 92 -15.63 10.83 3.77
C ILE A 92 -16.94 10.47 3.03
N PRO A 93 -16.96 10.52 1.68
CA PRO A 93 -18.10 10.04 0.90
C PRO A 93 -18.41 8.57 1.22
N ASP A 94 -19.70 8.22 1.31
CA ASP A 94 -20.10 6.86 1.70
C ASP A 94 -19.48 5.77 0.83
N SER A 95 -19.38 5.98 -0.48
CA SER A 95 -18.75 5.03 -1.39
C SER A 95 -17.26 4.78 -1.09
N ILE A 96 -16.53 5.80 -0.62
CA ILE A 96 -15.14 5.67 -0.19
C ILE A 96 -15.06 4.98 1.16
N PHE A 97 -15.93 5.35 2.12
CA PHE A 97 -15.99 4.69 3.42
C PHE A 97 -16.26 3.18 3.28
N LEU A 98 -17.24 2.80 2.45
CA LEU A 98 -17.62 1.41 2.23
C LEU A 98 -16.49 0.58 1.62
N ASN A 99 -15.72 1.13 0.67
CA ASN A 99 -14.67 0.36 -0.02
C ASN A 99 -13.31 0.42 0.67
N GLU A 100 -13.00 1.51 1.38
CA GLU A 100 -11.63 1.84 1.81
C GLU A 100 -11.46 1.92 3.34
N VAL A 101 -12.55 1.86 4.11
CA VAL A 101 -12.53 1.87 5.59
C VAL A 101 -13.21 0.65 6.19
N LEU A 102 -14.43 0.37 5.74
CA LEU A 102 -15.31 -0.67 6.28
C LEU A 102 -14.78 -2.13 6.15
N PRO A 103 -14.06 -2.51 5.08
CA PRO A 103 -13.65 -3.91 4.90
C PRO A 103 -12.83 -4.44 6.08
N TYR A 104 -13.14 -5.66 6.51
CA TYR A 104 -12.44 -6.39 7.58
C TYR A 104 -11.14 -7.05 7.08
N ARG A 105 -10.90 -7.02 5.77
CA ARG A 105 -9.66 -7.44 5.12
C ARG A 105 -9.14 -6.35 4.20
N VAL A 106 -7.84 -6.35 3.98
CA VAL A 106 -7.10 -5.46 3.09
C VAL A 106 -6.78 -6.15 1.77
N PHE A 107 -6.35 -7.41 1.83
CA PHE A 107 -5.87 -8.17 0.68
C PHE A 107 -6.36 -9.63 0.73
N SER A 108 -5.43 -10.59 0.78
CA SER A 108 -5.70 -12.03 0.79
C SER A 108 -5.45 -12.71 2.14
N GLU A 109 -5.06 -11.93 3.16
CA GLU A 109 -4.71 -12.44 4.47
C GLU A 109 -5.86 -13.20 5.15
N ASP A 110 -5.52 -14.16 6.01
CA ASP A 110 -6.50 -14.90 6.80
C ASP A 110 -7.30 -13.99 7.72
N LEU A 111 -8.57 -14.33 7.97
CA LEU A 111 -9.48 -13.55 8.79
C LEU A 111 -8.89 -13.28 10.19
N ASP A 112 -8.94 -12.02 10.63
CA ASP A 112 -8.48 -11.58 11.94
C ASP A 112 -9.45 -10.55 12.54
N ASP A 113 -9.62 -10.55 13.86
CA ASP A 113 -10.48 -9.61 14.58
C ASP A 113 -9.67 -8.43 15.12
N TRP A 114 -9.07 -7.68 14.20
CA TRP A 114 -8.10 -6.62 14.50
C TRP A 114 -8.74 -5.29 14.89
N ARG A 115 -9.94 -4.98 14.38
CA ARG A 115 -10.45 -3.60 14.37
C ARG A 115 -10.67 -3.01 15.76
N GLY A 116 -11.18 -3.81 16.70
CA GLY A 116 -11.37 -3.38 18.08
C GLY A 116 -10.06 -3.01 18.77
N ASP A 117 -9.10 -3.94 18.75
CA ASP A 117 -7.76 -3.75 19.32
C ASP A 117 -7.02 -2.56 18.67
N PHE A 118 -7.07 -2.45 17.35
CA PHE A 118 -6.40 -1.37 16.63
C PHE A 118 -7.05 -0.01 16.90
N TYR A 119 -8.39 0.07 17.02
CA TYR A 119 -9.05 1.31 17.41
C TYR A 119 -8.52 1.81 18.77
N ASP A 120 -8.39 0.90 19.75
CA ASP A 120 -7.92 1.23 21.09
C ASP A 120 -6.44 1.63 21.09
N ARG A 121 -5.58 0.93 20.33
CA ARG A 121 -4.15 1.26 20.17
C ARG A 121 -3.92 2.61 19.52
N PHE A 122 -4.68 2.92 18.46
CA PHE A 122 -4.35 4.00 17.54
C PHE A 122 -5.13 5.30 17.75
N SER A 123 -6.32 5.24 18.36
CA SER A 123 -7.11 6.43 18.68
C SER A 123 -6.35 7.46 19.54
N LYS A 124 -5.49 6.98 20.46
CA LYS A 124 -4.66 7.81 21.33
C LYS A 124 -3.68 8.71 20.56
N TYR A 125 -3.19 8.27 19.40
CA TYR A 125 -2.23 9.04 18.59
C TYR A 125 -2.87 10.16 17.78
N VAL A 126 -4.16 10.04 17.47
CA VAL A 126 -4.88 10.97 16.59
C VAL A 126 -5.83 11.90 17.33
N THR A 127 -5.90 11.81 18.66
CA THR A 127 -6.82 12.60 19.51
C THR A 127 -6.63 14.11 19.31
N ASN A 128 -5.39 14.57 19.05
CA ASN A 128 -5.05 15.97 18.84
C ASN A 128 -4.91 16.36 17.36
N SER A 129 -5.17 15.44 16.43
CA SER A 129 -5.04 15.69 15.00
C SER A 129 -6.17 16.61 14.53
N LYS A 130 -5.82 17.68 13.82
CA LYS A 130 -6.81 18.65 13.29
C LYS A 130 -7.27 18.27 11.90
N THR A 131 -6.40 17.62 11.13
CA THR A 131 -6.65 17.19 9.75
C THR A 131 -6.42 15.69 9.60
N ILE A 132 -7.00 15.11 8.54
CA ILE A 132 -6.72 13.72 8.17
C ILE A 132 -5.23 13.47 7.89
N LYS A 133 -4.52 14.46 7.32
CA LYS A 133 -3.08 14.37 7.09
C LYS A 133 -2.31 14.28 8.40
N ASP A 134 -2.66 15.11 9.40
CA ASP A 134 -2.03 15.04 10.73
C ASP A 134 -2.27 13.68 11.38
N ALA A 135 -3.47 13.11 11.22
CA ALA A 135 -3.80 11.78 11.72
C ALA A 135 -2.96 10.68 11.03
N ILE A 136 -2.82 10.71 9.70
CA ILE A 136 -1.98 9.78 8.95
C ILE A 136 -0.53 9.85 9.43
N VAL A 137 0.05 11.05 9.50
CA VAL A 137 1.43 11.26 9.96
C VAL A 137 1.62 10.77 11.40
N ALA A 138 0.64 11.00 12.28
CA ALA A 138 0.69 10.51 13.66
C ALA A 138 0.70 8.97 13.71
N ILE A 139 -0.13 8.28 12.91
CA ILE A 139 -0.13 6.81 12.85
C ILE A 139 1.19 6.29 12.28
N ASN A 140 1.62 6.78 11.11
CA ASN A 140 2.87 6.38 10.47
C ASN A 140 4.08 6.51 11.40
N LYS A 141 4.15 7.60 12.20
CA LYS A 141 5.25 7.82 13.14
C LYS A 141 5.28 6.83 14.30
N ASN A 142 4.12 6.36 14.76
CA ASN A 142 4.01 5.58 15.99
C ASN A 142 3.77 4.08 15.77
N ILE A 143 3.34 3.67 14.57
CA ILE A 143 2.91 2.30 14.32
C ILE A 143 3.98 1.27 14.68
N ARG A 144 5.22 1.48 14.24
CA ARG A 144 6.32 0.55 14.49
C ARG A 144 6.57 0.33 15.98
N ASP A 145 6.53 1.39 16.78
CA ASP A 145 6.75 1.31 18.22
C ASP A 145 5.56 0.67 18.95
N GLU A 146 4.34 0.90 18.44
CA GLU A 146 3.11 0.34 19.01
C GLU A 146 2.96 -1.16 18.75
N VAL A 147 3.28 -1.62 17.53
CA VAL A 147 3.11 -3.05 17.14
C VAL A 147 4.40 -3.86 17.24
N LYS A 148 5.58 -3.22 17.26
CA LYS A 148 6.90 -3.86 17.36
C LYS A 148 7.17 -4.89 16.27
N VAL A 149 6.75 -4.58 15.04
CA VAL A 149 6.94 -5.42 13.86
C VAL A 149 7.94 -4.75 12.92
N ASP A 150 8.91 -5.54 12.45
CA ASP A 150 9.92 -5.09 11.48
C ASP A 150 9.87 -5.88 10.16
N TYR A 151 10.36 -5.26 9.09
CA TYR A 151 10.51 -5.93 7.81
C TYR A 151 11.49 -7.09 7.93
N ASN A 152 11.05 -8.27 7.51
CA ASN A 152 11.90 -9.45 7.40
C ASN A 152 11.36 -10.38 6.32
N THR A 153 12.26 -11.03 5.57
CA THR A 153 11.92 -12.03 4.55
C THR A 153 11.83 -13.46 5.10
N GLN A 154 12.24 -13.70 6.36
CA GLN A 154 12.18 -15.02 7.03
C GLN A 154 10.84 -15.33 7.72
N ARG A 155 9.86 -14.43 7.58
CA ARG A 155 8.47 -14.60 8.00
C ARG A 155 7.77 -15.83 7.38
N LYS A 156 6.73 -16.34 8.06
CA LYS A 156 5.98 -17.54 7.63
C LYS A 156 5.25 -17.41 6.30
N LYS A 157 4.61 -16.27 6.04
CA LYS A 157 3.86 -15.98 4.81
C LYS A 157 3.96 -14.50 4.43
N ALA A 158 3.72 -14.13 3.18
CA ALA A 158 3.90 -12.75 2.74
C ALA A 158 2.75 -11.84 3.21
N ASP A 159 1.51 -12.31 3.08
CA ASP A 159 0.24 -11.65 3.39
C ASP A 159 -0.26 -12.02 4.80
N GLN A 160 0.61 -11.84 5.80
CA GLN A 160 0.23 -12.03 7.20
C GLN A 160 -0.87 -11.05 7.61
N ASN A 161 -1.85 -11.56 8.36
CA ASN A 161 -2.80 -10.70 9.05
C ASN A 161 -2.12 -9.99 10.24
N PRO A 162 -2.80 -9.03 10.89
CA PRO A 162 -2.22 -8.28 12.01
C PRO A 162 -1.69 -9.14 13.15
N SER A 163 -2.50 -10.08 13.65
CA SER A 163 -2.12 -10.97 14.76
C SER A 163 -0.90 -11.84 14.45
N GLU A 164 -0.78 -12.35 13.23
CA GLU A 164 0.37 -13.14 12.79
C GLU A 164 1.65 -12.32 12.65
N SER A 165 1.53 -11.06 12.21
CA SER A 165 2.68 -10.15 12.09
C SER A 165 3.19 -9.73 13.47
N ILE A 166 2.26 -9.35 14.37
CA ILE A 166 2.58 -8.95 15.75
C ILE A 166 3.19 -10.11 16.53
N SER A 167 2.62 -11.31 16.44
CA SER A 167 3.13 -12.48 17.17
C SER A 167 4.54 -12.89 16.75
N GLN A 168 4.94 -12.62 15.50
CA GLN A 168 6.28 -12.90 14.99
C GLN A 168 7.27 -11.74 15.19
N GLY A 169 6.77 -10.53 15.46
CA GLY A 169 7.59 -9.31 15.45
C GLY A 169 8.18 -9.00 14.07
N MET A 170 7.69 -9.66 13.00
CA MET A 170 8.21 -9.48 11.65
C MET A 170 7.18 -9.73 10.55
N ALA A 171 7.32 -9.01 9.44
CA ALA A 171 6.43 -9.11 8.29
C ALA A 171 7.12 -8.77 6.96
N SER A 172 6.49 -9.16 5.85
CA SER A 172 6.89 -8.70 4.50
C SER A 172 6.39 -7.28 4.20
N CYS A 173 6.72 -6.71 3.03
CA CYS A 173 6.16 -5.42 2.61
C CYS A 173 4.62 -5.44 2.54
N THR A 174 4.03 -6.58 2.19
CA THR A 174 2.58 -6.78 2.19
C THR A 174 2.01 -6.79 3.60
N GLY A 175 2.56 -7.61 4.50
CA GLY A 175 2.12 -7.66 5.90
C GLY A 175 2.28 -6.33 6.64
N LEU A 176 3.37 -5.60 6.40
CA LEU A 176 3.56 -4.25 6.92
C LEU A 176 2.54 -3.25 6.35
N SER A 177 2.20 -3.37 5.07
CA SER A 177 1.15 -2.55 4.45
C SER A 177 -0.23 -2.85 5.04
N ILE A 178 -0.55 -4.13 5.27
CA ILE A 178 -1.79 -4.57 5.94
C ILE A 178 -1.88 -3.96 7.34
N LEU A 179 -0.83 -4.10 8.16
CA LEU A 179 -0.76 -3.49 9.50
C LEU A 179 -1.03 -1.98 9.47
N LEU A 180 -0.38 -1.25 8.55
CA LEU A 180 -0.57 0.19 8.43
C LEU A 180 -1.99 0.54 7.98
N ILE A 181 -2.54 -0.17 7.00
CA ILE A 181 -3.90 0.06 6.53
C ILE A 181 -4.91 -0.21 7.63
N ASP A 182 -4.77 -1.29 8.40
CA ASP A 182 -5.66 -1.60 9.51
C ASP A 182 -5.56 -0.55 10.61
N ALA A 183 -4.35 -0.05 10.92
CA ALA A 183 -4.17 1.05 11.86
C ALA A 183 -4.91 2.32 11.40
N LEU A 184 -4.76 2.69 10.13
CA LEU A 184 -5.44 3.83 9.51
C LEU A 184 -6.97 3.66 9.48
N ARG A 185 -7.45 2.51 9.01
CA ARG A 185 -8.88 2.19 8.92
C ARG A 185 -9.56 2.10 10.27
N SER A 186 -8.83 1.70 11.32
CA SER A 186 -9.35 1.67 12.70
C SER A 186 -9.76 3.06 13.19
N VAL A 187 -9.09 4.12 12.74
CA VAL A 187 -9.42 5.52 13.05
C VAL A 187 -10.14 6.25 11.92
N GLY A 188 -10.79 5.48 11.03
CA GLY A 188 -11.66 6.00 9.98
C GLY A 188 -10.93 6.66 8.82
N ILE A 189 -9.62 6.43 8.62
CA ILE A 189 -8.88 6.94 7.47
C ILE A 189 -9.04 5.94 6.30
N PRO A 190 -9.49 6.38 5.11
CA PRO A 190 -9.60 5.50 3.96
C PRO A 190 -8.22 5.16 3.42
N ALA A 191 -7.92 3.86 3.36
CA ALA A 191 -6.64 3.35 2.93
C ALA A 191 -6.78 2.02 2.19
N ARG A 192 -5.87 1.75 1.24
CA ARG A 192 -5.80 0.50 0.47
C ARG A 192 -4.37 0.12 0.14
N ILE A 193 -4.18 -1.16 -0.16
CA ILE A 193 -2.88 -1.65 -0.61
C ILE A 193 -2.70 -1.34 -2.09
N ALA A 194 -1.50 -0.90 -2.45
CA ALA A 194 -1.04 -0.78 -3.82
C ALA A 194 0.30 -1.49 -3.99
N GLY A 195 0.63 -1.87 -5.22
CA GLY A 195 1.87 -2.58 -5.46
C GLY A 195 2.11 -2.91 -6.93
N THR A 196 3.34 -3.33 -7.21
CA THR A 196 3.73 -3.88 -8.50
C THR A 196 4.13 -5.36 -8.35
N PRO A 197 3.68 -6.26 -9.25
CA PRO A 197 4.14 -7.64 -9.27
C PRO A 197 5.64 -7.75 -9.55
N ASN A 198 6.14 -6.89 -10.42
CA ASN A 198 7.56 -6.83 -10.74
C ASN A 198 7.90 -5.45 -11.30
N TRP A 199 8.95 -4.82 -10.78
CA TRP A 199 9.46 -3.58 -11.36
C TRP A 199 9.83 -3.74 -12.84
N HIS A 200 9.89 -2.64 -13.58
CA HIS A 200 10.20 -2.62 -15.02
C HIS A 200 11.53 -3.31 -15.39
N ASP A 201 12.43 -3.49 -14.42
CA ASP A 201 13.74 -4.10 -14.58
C ASP A 201 13.83 -5.52 -13.99
N ASN A 202 12.70 -6.12 -13.64
CA ASN A 202 12.59 -7.49 -13.12
C ASN A 202 13.26 -7.73 -11.76
N ARG A 203 13.43 -6.70 -10.92
CA ARG A 203 14.08 -6.84 -9.60
C ARG A 203 13.18 -7.36 -8.48
N GLY A 204 11.92 -7.70 -8.79
CA GLY A 204 10.95 -8.26 -7.86
C GLY A 204 9.77 -7.33 -7.58
N ASN A 205 8.90 -7.76 -6.66
CA ASN A 205 7.71 -7.02 -6.29
C ASN A 205 7.96 -5.92 -5.26
N HIS A 206 6.96 -5.07 -5.07
CA HIS A 206 6.84 -4.24 -3.87
C HIS A 206 5.37 -3.89 -3.61
N SER A 207 5.02 -3.68 -2.35
CA SER A 207 3.70 -3.22 -1.95
C SER A 207 3.81 -2.13 -0.89
N TRP A 208 2.87 -1.20 -0.94
CA TRP A 208 2.81 -0.01 -0.11
C TRP A 208 1.35 0.41 0.12
N VAL A 209 1.14 1.54 0.79
CA VAL A 209 -0.18 2.01 1.21
C VAL A 209 -0.60 3.25 0.43
N GLU A 210 -1.83 3.26 -0.06
CA GLU A 210 -2.51 4.45 -0.56
C GLU A 210 -3.53 4.94 0.45
N VAL A 211 -3.59 6.26 0.64
CA VAL A 211 -4.54 6.95 1.52
C VAL A 211 -5.33 7.98 0.72
N TRP A 212 -6.63 8.05 0.98
CA TRP A 212 -7.51 9.00 0.30
C TRP A 212 -7.73 10.24 1.15
N ILE A 213 -7.48 11.41 0.56
CA ILE A 213 -7.67 12.71 1.20
C ILE A 213 -8.39 13.63 0.21
N ASN A 214 -9.64 14.01 0.53
CA ASN A 214 -10.41 15.05 -0.16
C ASN A 214 -10.41 14.91 -1.69
N GLY A 215 -10.74 13.72 -2.18
CA GLY A 215 -10.86 13.43 -3.62
C GLY A 215 -9.58 12.97 -4.30
N LYS A 216 -8.46 12.87 -3.57
CA LYS A 216 -7.16 12.50 -4.14
C LYS A 216 -6.52 11.34 -3.39
N TRP A 217 -5.85 10.47 -4.14
CA TRP A 217 -5.03 9.40 -3.61
C TRP A 217 -3.58 9.86 -3.44
N TYR A 218 -3.04 9.60 -2.25
CA TYR A 218 -1.63 9.76 -1.91
C TYR A 218 -1.06 8.40 -1.52
N PHE A 219 0.26 8.22 -1.58
CA PHE A 219 0.91 7.02 -1.05
C PHE A 219 1.79 7.33 0.18
N THR A 220 2.00 6.29 0.99
CA THR A 220 2.92 6.25 2.13
C THR A 220 3.41 4.82 2.35
N GLU A 221 4.33 4.63 3.30
CA GLU A 221 4.90 3.33 3.67
C GLU A 221 4.91 3.15 5.19
N TYR A 222 5.05 1.91 5.63
CA TYR A 222 5.24 1.57 7.05
C TYR A 222 6.48 2.23 7.65
N TYR A 223 7.53 2.40 6.83
CA TYR A 223 8.67 3.26 7.11
C TYR A 223 8.48 4.56 6.32
N PRO A 224 7.75 5.56 6.87
CA PRO A 224 7.41 6.75 6.12
C PRO A 224 8.67 7.58 5.80
N ASP A 225 8.70 8.14 4.60
CA ASP A 225 9.62 9.23 4.25
C ASP A 225 9.08 10.57 4.85
N LYS A 226 9.68 11.70 4.46
CA LYS A 226 9.39 13.05 4.91
C LYS A 226 7.95 13.52 4.76
N ASP A 227 7.21 13.03 3.76
CA ASP A 227 5.82 13.39 3.49
C ASP A 227 5.14 12.30 2.65
N LEU A 228 3.82 12.41 2.48
CA LEU A 228 3.07 11.63 1.52
C LEU A 228 3.60 11.86 0.09
N ASN A 229 3.43 10.85 -0.77
CA ASN A 229 3.97 10.83 -2.13
C ASN A 229 5.50 10.97 -2.21
N CYS A 230 6.22 10.64 -1.14
CA CYS A 230 7.67 10.54 -1.11
C CYS A 230 8.05 9.10 -0.73
N SER A 231 8.87 8.47 -1.57
CA SER A 231 9.54 7.20 -1.26
C SER A 231 10.65 6.96 -2.29
N TRP A 232 11.63 6.15 -1.91
CA TRP A 232 12.71 5.65 -2.75
C TRP A 232 12.21 4.98 -4.04
N PHE A 233 11.03 4.37 -4.03
CA PHE A 233 10.53 3.60 -5.18
C PHE A 233 9.87 4.46 -6.27
N LEU A 234 9.61 5.76 -6.03
CA LEU A 234 8.80 6.58 -6.95
C LEU A 234 9.43 6.68 -8.35
N ALA A 235 10.76 6.70 -8.46
CA ALA A 235 11.44 6.73 -9.75
C ALA A 235 11.19 5.47 -10.59
N ASP A 236 11.13 4.30 -9.95
CA ASP A 236 10.82 3.04 -10.63
C ASP A 236 9.32 2.90 -10.91
N ALA A 237 8.47 3.37 -9.99
CA ALA A 237 7.03 3.45 -10.20
C ALA A 237 6.67 4.37 -11.38
N GLY A 238 7.45 5.44 -11.60
CA GLY A 238 7.33 6.34 -12.74
C GLY A 238 7.64 5.71 -14.10
N LYS A 239 8.22 4.52 -14.12
CA LYS A 239 8.54 3.73 -15.32
C LYS A 239 7.65 2.49 -15.47
N ALA A 240 6.57 2.39 -14.71
CA ALA A 240 5.58 1.34 -14.87
C ALA A 240 5.03 1.30 -16.32
N ASP A 241 4.63 0.12 -16.78
CA ASP A 241 3.95 -0.05 -18.06
C ASP A 241 2.47 -0.39 -17.84
N PRO A 242 1.54 0.56 -18.08
CA PRO A 242 0.10 0.35 -17.89
C PRO A 242 -0.49 -0.79 -18.73
N ASN A 243 0.22 -1.22 -19.79
CA ASN A 243 -0.22 -2.29 -20.68
C ASN A 243 0.39 -3.65 -20.33
N SER A 244 1.35 -3.69 -19.41
CA SER A 244 1.97 -4.93 -18.93
C SER A 244 1.31 -5.40 -17.64
N LYS A 245 0.83 -6.64 -17.63
CA LYS A 245 0.29 -7.28 -16.40
C LYS A 245 1.35 -7.38 -15.30
N GLU A 246 2.61 -7.56 -15.67
CA GLU A 246 3.71 -7.80 -14.74
C GLU A 246 4.34 -6.49 -14.24
N HIS A 247 4.41 -5.47 -15.09
CA HIS A 247 5.09 -4.19 -14.80
C HIS A 247 4.15 -3.00 -14.56
N SER A 248 2.86 -3.28 -14.37
CA SER A 248 1.88 -2.31 -13.91
C SER A 248 1.91 -2.15 -12.38
N ILE A 249 1.24 -1.10 -11.93
CA ILE A 249 0.92 -0.85 -10.53
C ILE A 249 -0.59 -1.02 -10.35
N TYR A 250 -0.96 -1.80 -9.34
CA TYR A 250 -2.33 -2.12 -9.01
C TYR A 250 -2.66 -1.61 -7.62
N ALA A 251 -3.88 -1.14 -7.43
CA ALA A 251 -4.43 -0.83 -6.12
C ALA A 251 -5.64 -1.73 -5.86
N ALA A 252 -5.64 -2.42 -4.72
CA ALA A 252 -6.70 -3.36 -4.37
C ALA A 252 -8.04 -2.65 -4.14
N SER A 253 -9.13 -3.37 -4.43
CA SER A 253 -10.49 -2.93 -4.20
C SER A 253 -11.29 -4.08 -3.57
N TYR A 254 -12.15 -3.76 -2.61
CA TYR A 254 -13.04 -4.75 -2.01
C TYR A 254 -14.20 -5.09 -2.94
N LYS A 255 -14.84 -4.08 -3.53
CA LYS A 255 -15.85 -4.28 -4.57
C LYS A 255 -15.19 -4.70 -5.89
N PRO A 256 -15.95 -5.37 -6.80
CA PRO A 256 -15.49 -5.68 -8.15
C PRO A 256 -14.87 -4.47 -8.87
N ALA A 257 -13.72 -4.69 -9.49
CA ALA A 257 -12.94 -3.69 -10.21
C ALA A 257 -12.64 -4.17 -11.64
N ALA A 258 -11.93 -3.35 -12.40
CA ALA A 258 -11.64 -3.63 -13.82
C ALA A 258 -10.74 -4.86 -14.03
N THR A 259 -9.94 -5.22 -13.03
CA THR A 259 -9.03 -6.35 -13.10
C THR A 259 -8.86 -7.01 -11.72
N SER A 260 -8.02 -8.03 -11.68
CA SER A 260 -7.61 -8.72 -10.45
C SER A 260 -6.14 -8.39 -10.18
N PHE A 261 -5.78 -8.20 -8.92
CA PHE A 261 -4.42 -7.91 -8.50
C PHE A 261 -3.52 -9.09 -8.89
N PRO A 262 -2.53 -8.92 -9.79
CA PRO A 262 -1.76 -10.03 -10.34
C PRO A 262 -0.66 -10.55 -9.41
N ALA A 263 -0.87 -10.48 -8.09
CA ALA A 263 0.13 -10.76 -7.06
C ALA A 263 0.25 -12.25 -6.72
N TRP A 264 1.17 -12.50 -5.78
CA TRP A 264 1.49 -13.72 -5.06
C TRP A 264 0.38 -14.22 -4.09
N SER A 265 -0.88 -13.85 -4.34
CA SER A 265 -2.03 -14.34 -3.59
C SER A 265 -2.68 -15.51 -4.33
N GLU A 266 -2.96 -16.61 -3.63
CA GLU A 266 -3.77 -17.70 -4.15
C GLU A 266 -5.27 -17.34 -4.25
N THR A 267 -5.69 -16.30 -3.51
CA THR A 267 -7.05 -15.77 -3.53
C THR A 267 -7.16 -14.61 -4.53
N GLU A 268 -8.23 -14.62 -5.34
CA GLU A 268 -8.52 -13.50 -6.23
C GLU A 268 -8.85 -12.23 -5.44
N VAL A 269 -8.07 -11.17 -5.65
CA VAL A 269 -8.30 -9.83 -5.11
C VAL A 269 -8.61 -8.89 -6.26
N TYR A 270 -9.71 -8.14 -6.20
CA TYR A 270 -10.00 -7.14 -7.23
C TYR A 270 -9.04 -5.96 -7.15
N ALA A 271 -8.73 -5.34 -8.29
CA ALA A 271 -7.85 -4.19 -8.34
C ALA A 271 -8.15 -3.24 -9.50
N ASP A 272 -7.71 -2.00 -9.35
CA ASP A 272 -7.60 -1.01 -10.43
C ASP A 272 -6.14 -0.88 -10.86
N ASN A 273 -5.89 -0.77 -12.17
CA ASN A 273 -4.58 -0.36 -12.68
C ASN A 273 -4.41 1.14 -12.46
N VAL A 274 -3.45 1.50 -11.60
CA VAL A 274 -3.17 2.90 -11.21
C VAL A 274 -1.82 3.39 -11.72
N SER A 275 -1.18 2.66 -12.63
CA SER A 275 0.16 2.96 -13.17
C SER A 275 0.28 4.39 -13.66
N GLN A 276 -0.71 4.89 -14.42
CA GLN A 276 -0.67 6.24 -14.99
C GLN A 276 -0.50 7.32 -13.91
N ARG A 277 -1.15 7.17 -12.74
CA ARG A 277 -1.02 8.15 -11.65
C ARG A 277 0.41 8.22 -11.12
N TYR A 278 1.13 7.09 -11.05
CA TYR A 278 2.53 7.07 -10.60
C TYR A 278 3.47 7.65 -11.67
N ILE A 279 3.23 7.36 -12.94
CA ILE A 279 3.95 7.97 -14.08
C ILE A 279 3.80 9.49 -14.04
N ASP A 280 2.56 9.98 -13.92
CA ASP A 280 2.26 11.42 -13.87
C ASP A 280 2.89 12.08 -12.64
N LEU A 281 2.76 11.45 -11.48
CA LEU A 281 3.32 11.96 -10.22
C LEU A 281 4.85 12.04 -10.27
N PHE A 282 5.51 11.00 -10.76
CA PHE A 282 6.96 11.01 -10.95
C PHE A 282 7.38 12.10 -11.93
N ASN A 283 6.74 12.19 -13.11
CA ASN A 283 7.07 13.19 -14.12
C ASN A 283 6.89 14.62 -13.60
N GLN A 284 5.83 14.86 -12.80
CA GLN A 284 5.60 16.13 -12.13
C GLN A 284 6.74 16.47 -11.15
N GLN A 285 7.10 15.56 -10.25
CA GLN A 285 8.17 15.79 -9.27
C GLN A 285 9.54 15.94 -9.94
N TYR A 286 9.83 15.10 -10.92
CA TYR A 286 11.06 15.13 -11.70
C TYR A 286 11.22 16.47 -12.43
N SER A 287 10.16 16.96 -13.09
CA SER A 287 10.17 18.26 -13.76
C SER A 287 10.37 19.42 -12.79
N GLN A 288 9.76 19.36 -11.61
CA GLN A 288 9.95 20.37 -10.56
C GLN A 288 11.41 20.39 -10.06
N GLN A 289 12.00 19.23 -9.81
CA GLN A 289 13.39 19.12 -9.37
C GLN A 289 14.38 19.62 -10.43
N LEU A 290 14.16 19.31 -11.70
CA LEU A 290 15.01 19.80 -12.79
C LEU A 290 14.96 21.32 -12.95
N ASN A 291 13.82 21.94 -12.67
CA ASN A 291 13.67 23.40 -12.70
C ASN A 291 14.26 24.09 -11.46
N ASP A 292 14.46 23.34 -10.38
CA ASP A 292 15.10 23.83 -9.16
C ASP A 292 16.62 23.79 -9.31
N LYS A 293 17.22 25.00 -9.33
CA LYS A 293 18.68 25.18 -9.48
C LYS A 293 19.51 24.57 -8.36
N SER A 294 18.89 24.11 -7.27
CA SER A 294 19.55 23.40 -6.18
C SER A 294 19.77 21.90 -6.45
N TYR A 295 19.26 21.35 -7.56
CA TYR A 295 19.44 19.95 -7.94
C TYR A 295 20.33 19.78 -9.18
N THR A 296 20.97 18.63 -9.30
CA THR A 296 21.73 18.21 -10.49
C THR A 296 21.62 16.69 -10.70
N ARG A 297 22.16 16.18 -11.81
CA ARG A 297 22.13 14.75 -12.14
C ARG A 297 23.33 14.03 -11.55
N LEU A 298 23.08 12.85 -10.98
CA LEU A 298 24.08 11.84 -10.66
C LEU A 298 23.80 10.62 -11.54
N ASN A 299 24.67 10.38 -12.50
CA ASN A 299 24.57 9.26 -13.43
C ASN A 299 25.47 8.13 -12.97
N VAL A 300 24.97 6.90 -12.98
CA VAL A 300 25.73 5.72 -12.56
C VAL A 300 25.85 4.72 -13.72
N THR A 301 27.07 4.27 -13.96
CA THR A 301 27.37 3.19 -14.91
C THR A 301 28.18 2.12 -14.20
N MET A 302 27.81 0.86 -14.42
CA MET A 302 28.57 -0.30 -13.96
C MET A 302 29.30 -0.95 -15.14
N TYR A 303 30.61 -1.14 -15.01
CA TYR A 303 31.41 -1.95 -15.92
C TYR A 303 31.85 -3.25 -15.25
N LEU A 304 32.17 -4.26 -16.06
CA LEU A 304 32.78 -5.50 -15.59
C LEU A 304 34.08 -5.21 -14.83
N SER A 305 34.96 -4.35 -15.36
CA SER A 305 36.22 -3.96 -14.72
C SER A 305 36.75 -2.61 -15.18
N ASN A 306 37.86 -2.16 -14.57
CA ASN A 306 38.51 -0.88 -14.86
C ASN A 306 39.16 -0.81 -16.26
N ASP A 307 39.51 -1.96 -16.83
CA ASP A 307 40.02 -2.15 -18.18
C ASP A 307 38.91 -2.34 -19.23
N GLN A 308 37.65 -2.46 -18.81
CA GLN A 308 36.48 -2.67 -19.69
C GLN A 308 35.49 -1.50 -19.64
N CYS A 309 35.98 -0.26 -19.55
CA CYS A 309 35.15 0.96 -19.56
C CYS A 309 34.64 1.38 -20.95
N GLN A 310 34.11 0.42 -21.72
CA GLN A 310 33.51 0.62 -23.05
C GLN A 310 32.10 0.01 -23.06
N PRO A 311 31.20 0.41 -23.98
CA PRO A 311 29.82 -0.08 -24.02
C PRO A 311 29.67 -1.60 -23.88
N GLU A 312 30.58 -2.38 -24.45
CA GLU A 312 30.60 -3.85 -24.41
C GLU A 312 30.87 -4.40 -23.01
N GLY A 313 31.58 -3.65 -22.16
CA GLY A 313 31.89 -4.00 -20.78
C GLY A 313 30.80 -3.61 -19.78
N ARG A 314 29.70 -2.98 -20.22
CA ARG A 314 28.60 -2.58 -19.34
C ARG A 314 27.83 -3.78 -18.82
N THR A 315 27.57 -3.79 -17.52
CA THR A 315 26.82 -4.87 -16.88
C THR A 315 25.69 -4.32 -16.00
N LYS A 316 24.66 -5.14 -15.81
CA LYS A 316 23.53 -4.81 -14.94
C LYS A 316 23.97 -4.91 -13.50
N CYS A 317 23.66 -3.90 -12.71
CA CYS A 317 23.81 -3.92 -11.26
C CYS A 317 22.70 -3.09 -10.63
N ASN A 318 22.10 -3.63 -9.57
CA ASN A 318 21.17 -2.89 -8.74
C ASN A 318 21.98 -1.92 -7.87
N VAL A 319 21.60 -0.65 -7.91
CA VAL A 319 22.24 0.41 -7.13
C VAL A 319 21.17 1.17 -6.38
N ASP A 320 21.32 1.22 -5.06
CA ASP A 320 20.50 2.04 -4.17
C ASP A 320 21.28 3.28 -3.74
N ILE A 321 20.64 4.44 -3.75
CA ILE A 321 21.25 5.70 -3.34
C ILE A 321 20.70 6.14 -1.98
N PHE A 322 21.61 6.50 -1.08
CA PHE A 322 21.30 6.93 0.29
C PHE A 322 21.81 8.35 0.55
N GLN A 323 21.01 9.14 1.28
CA GLN A 323 21.45 10.37 1.94
C GLN A 323 21.44 10.13 3.46
N GLY A 324 22.62 10.02 4.07
CA GLY A 324 22.71 9.53 5.44
C GLY A 324 22.23 8.09 5.54
N ASN A 325 21.19 7.84 6.34
CA ASN A 325 20.56 6.53 6.50
C ASN A 325 19.33 6.33 5.60
N ASP A 326 18.85 7.40 4.95
CA ASP A 326 17.61 7.38 4.19
C ASP A 326 17.88 6.98 2.75
N GLN A 327 17.22 5.92 2.27
CA GLN A 327 17.22 5.57 0.86
C GLN A 327 16.38 6.59 0.10
N ILE A 328 16.96 7.25 -0.90
CA ILE A 328 16.27 8.29 -1.68
C ILE A 328 15.96 7.85 -3.11
N GLY A 329 16.39 6.66 -3.50
CA GLY A 329 16.19 6.11 -4.83
C GLY A 329 16.86 4.76 -5.00
N GLY A 330 16.54 4.08 -6.08
CA GLY A 330 17.21 2.86 -6.52
C GLY A 330 16.98 2.63 -8.00
N GLY A 331 17.62 1.60 -8.55
CA GLY A 331 17.39 1.11 -9.90
C GLY A 331 18.53 0.26 -10.42
N SER A 332 18.39 -0.20 -11.66
CA SER A 332 19.41 -1.01 -12.34
C SER A 332 20.23 -0.20 -13.34
N THR A 333 21.55 -0.39 -13.35
CA THR A 333 22.41 0.11 -14.44
C THR A 333 22.13 -0.63 -15.75
N ALA A 334 22.26 0.07 -16.88
CA ALA A 334 22.09 -0.52 -18.20
C ALA A 334 23.27 -1.42 -18.61
N THR A 335 22.96 -2.40 -19.45
CA THR A 335 23.87 -3.40 -20.00
C THR A 335 24.41 -2.97 -21.38
N LYS A 336 25.30 -3.79 -21.95
CA LYS A 336 25.76 -3.66 -23.33
C LYS A 336 24.67 -3.73 -24.42
N LEU A 337 23.45 -4.18 -24.07
CA LEU A 337 22.34 -4.28 -25.03
C LEU A 337 21.56 -2.96 -25.18
N GLN A 338 21.88 -1.97 -24.36
CA GLN A 338 21.18 -0.68 -24.30
C GLN A 338 22.08 0.46 -24.79
N ASP A 339 21.46 1.59 -25.18
CA ASP A 339 22.16 2.77 -25.68
C ASP A 339 23.25 3.23 -24.70
N ALA A 340 24.40 3.66 -25.23
CA ALA A 340 25.54 4.09 -24.42
C ALA A 340 25.23 5.31 -23.52
N ASN A 341 24.22 6.11 -23.87
CA ASN A 341 23.75 7.25 -23.09
C ASN A 341 22.63 6.90 -22.09
N ASP A 342 22.21 5.62 -22.02
CA ASP A 342 21.25 5.15 -21.03
C ASP A 342 21.93 5.01 -19.66
N TYR A 343 21.88 6.03 -18.82
CA TYR A 343 22.45 6.00 -17.48
C TYR A 343 21.38 5.72 -16.42
N LEU A 344 21.74 4.96 -15.37
CA LEU A 344 20.96 5.00 -14.13
C LEU A 344 21.12 6.40 -13.53
N THR A 345 20.08 7.20 -13.61
CA THR A 345 20.14 8.64 -13.29
C THR A 345 19.34 8.94 -12.04
N PHE A 346 19.97 9.62 -11.08
CA PHE A 346 19.33 10.18 -9.90
C PHE A 346 19.35 11.71 -9.97
N ILE A 347 18.24 12.36 -9.60
CA ILE A 347 18.20 13.82 -9.41
C ILE A 347 18.42 14.11 -7.93
N VAL A 348 19.51 14.80 -7.63
CA VAL A 348 20.01 14.94 -6.26
C VAL A 348 20.36 16.38 -5.96
N LYS A 349 20.22 16.81 -4.70
CA LYS A 349 20.62 18.15 -4.27
C LYS A 349 22.12 18.34 -4.44
N LYS A 350 22.52 19.51 -4.95
CA LYS A 350 23.90 19.99 -5.05
C LYS A 350 24.50 20.18 -3.67
N ASN A 351 25.82 20.11 -3.61
CA ASN A 351 26.64 20.34 -2.41
C ASN A 351 26.26 19.42 -1.25
N GLN A 352 25.99 18.14 -1.58
CA GLN A 352 25.63 17.09 -0.64
C GLN A 352 26.43 15.82 -0.92
N SER A 353 26.57 14.97 0.11
CA SER A 353 27.20 13.66 -0.01
C SER A 353 26.14 12.56 -0.04
N TYR A 354 26.37 11.57 -0.90
CA TYR A 354 25.51 10.41 -1.11
C TYR A 354 26.32 9.13 -1.03
N THR A 355 25.66 8.04 -0.65
CA THR A 355 26.25 6.70 -0.63
C THR A 355 25.50 5.84 -1.64
N LEU A 356 26.23 5.29 -2.61
CA LEU A 356 25.71 4.30 -3.56
C LEU A 356 26.01 2.91 -2.99
N ARG A 357 24.98 2.13 -2.68
CA ARG A 357 25.10 0.74 -2.22
C ARG A 357 24.75 -0.20 -3.36
N TYR A 358 25.59 -1.21 -3.57
CA TYR A 358 25.48 -2.13 -4.69
C TYR A 358 26.25 -3.42 -4.39
N SER A 359 26.11 -4.45 -5.23
CA SER A 359 26.88 -5.70 -5.11
C SER A 359 27.89 -5.82 -6.24
N ASN A 360 29.11 -6.23 -5.90
CA ASN A 360 30.15 -6.62 -6.83
C ASN A 360 30.50 -8.11 -6.64
N LYS A 361 31.55 -8.61 -7.31
CA LYS A 361 31.95 -10.03 -7.24
C LYS A 361 32.29 -10.51 -5.82
N ASN A 362 32.65 -9.61 -4.92
CA ASN A 362 33.03 -9.91 -3.54
C ASN A 362 31.85 -9.78 -2.56
N GLY A 363 30.67 -9.40 -3.05
CA GLY A 363 29.46 -9.21 -2.25
C GLY A 363 29.00 -7.75 -2.17
N PRO A 364 28.17 -7.40 -1.16
CA PRO A 364 27.69 -6.05 -0.94
C PRO A 364 28.83 -5.06 -0.65
N THR A 365 28.77 -3.89 -1.27
CA THR A 365 29.75 -2.81 -1.10
C THR A 365 29.08 -1.44 -1.21
N GLU A 366 29.83 -0.38 -0.93
CA GLU A 366 29.34 1.00 -1.04
C GLU A 366 30.40 1.96 -1.61
N LYS A 367 29.92 3.01 -2.29
CA LYS A 367 30.75 4.11 -2.79
C LYS A 367 30.16 5.44 -2.36
N LYS A 368 30.93 6.22 -1.60
CA LYS A 368 30.57 7.58 -1.21
C LYS A 368 30.97 8.56 -2.29
N VAL A 369 30.07 9.48 -2.61
CA VAL A 369 30.28 10.52 -3.62
C VAL A 369 29.78 11.85 -3.09
N THR A 370 30.43 12.94 -3.49
CA THR A 370 29.99 14.30 -3.19
C THR A 370 29.59 14.98 -4.48
N VAL A 371 28.34 15.40 -4.56
CA VAL A 371 27.79 16.07 -5.73
C VAL A 371 27.94 17.57 -5.52
N LYS A 372 28.59 18.24 -6.47
CA LYS A 372 28.78 19.69 -6.48
C LYS A 372 27.70 20.34 -7.36
N ASP A 373 28.04 21.38 -8.11
CA ASP A 373 27.07 22.10 -8.94
C ASP A 373 26.80 21.41 -10.29
N GLU A 374 27.80 20.79 -10.88
CA GLU A 374 27.70 20.12 -12.19
C GLU A 374 27.21 18.67 -12.07
N PRO A 375 26.59 18.12 -13.14
CA PRO A 375 26.26 16.71 -13.21
C PRO A 375 27.46 15.80 -12.91
N LEU A 376 27.26 14.78 -12.10
CA LEU A 376 28.30 13.84 -11.69
C LEU A 376 28.10 12.48 -12.38
N ASN A 377 29.09 12.02 -13.14
CA ASN A 377 29.12 10.65 -13.66
C ASN A 377 29.94 9.76 -12.71
N VAL A 378 29.34 8.70 -12.20
CA VAL A 378 29.96 7.73 -11.30
C VAL A 378 30.11 6.40 -12.01
N ILE A 379 31.35 5.96 -12.14
CA ILE A 379 31.68 4.62 -12.63
C ILE A 379 31.85 3.67 -11.44
N LEU A 380 31.18 2.53 -11.51
CA LEU A 380 31.29 1.39 -10.61
C LEU A 380 31.90 0.19 -11.36
N TYR A 381 32.47 -0.75 -10.60
CA TYR A 381 33.09 -1.96 -11.14
C TYR A 381 32.54 -3.20 -10.46
N PHE A 382 32.23 -4.22 -11.26
CA PHE A 382 31.76 -5.51 -10.79
C PHE A 382 32.90 -6.39 -10.29
N ASN A 383 34.07 -6.33 -10.94
CA ASN A 383 35.23 -7.14 -10.62
C ASN A 383 35.95 -6.72 -9.33
#